data_AF-A0A497MFR2-F1
#
_entry.id   AF-A0A497MFR2-F1
#
_cell.length_a   1.000
_cell.length_b   1.000
_cell.length_c   1.000
_cell.angle_alpha   90.00
_cell.angle_beta   90.00
_cell.angle_gamma   90.00
#
_symmetry.space_group_name_H-M   'P 1'
#
loop_
_entity.id
_entity.type
_entity.pdbx_description
1 polymer ?
#
loop_
_entity_poly.entity_id
_entity_poly.type
_entity_poly.pdbx_seq_one_letter_code
_entity_poly.pdbx_strand_id
1 'polypeptide(L)'
;MGGGVAGALKRAGGSEIEEEARRHAPCPVGEAIATTAGRLKAKYVIHAPTMERPAMATSPEKVYKATLAALRRAEKLAVSSIAFPAMGAGVGGVPLTEAAEAMVKALEDHLAEKPTKLKEVVFAGLTEEFLQAFTTAVRRLTG
;
A
#
# COMPACT_ATOMS: atom_id res chain seq x y z
N MET A 1 14.20 2.33 -3.54
CA MET A 1 13.43 2.67 -2.32
C MET A 1 14.17 3.73 -1.52
N GLY A 2 14.25 4.97 -2.02
CA GLY A 2 15.20 5.97 -1.52
C GLY A 2 14.67 6.97 -0.47
N GLY A 3 13.36 7.05 -0.27
CA GLY A 3 12.74 8.06 0.59
C GLY A 3 11.35 7.69 1.09
N GLY A 4 10.72 8.57 1.87
CA GLY A 4 9.41 8.35 2.45
C GLY A 4 9.31 7.05 3.26
N VAL A 5 8.13 6.42 3.21
CA VAL A 5 7.87 5.16 3.92
C VAL A 5 8.72 4.01 3.40
N ALA A 6 8.98 3.93 2.09
CA ALA A 6 9.85 2.89 1.52
C ALA A 6 11.27 2.95 2.11
N GLY A 7 11.81 4.16 2.27
CA GLY A 7 13.10 4.36 2.95
C GLY A 7 13.03 4.06 4.44
N ALA A 8 11.92 4.38 5.12
CA ALA A 8 11.73 4.06 6.54
C ALA A 8 11.69 2.55 6.79
N LEU A 9 10.94 1.80 5.98
CA LEU A 9 10.87 0.34 6.04
C LEU A 9 12.25 -0.29 5.81
N LYS A 10 13.01 0.17 4.81
CA LYS A 10 14.39 -0.27 4.58
C LYS A 10 15.29 0.00 5.77
N ARG A 11 15.24 1.21 6.36
CA ARG A 11 16.11 1.55 7.51
C ARG A 11 15.82 0.65 8.72
N ALA A 12 14.54 0.43 9.01
CA ALA A 12 14.13 -0.39 10.15
C ALA A 12 14.35 -1.89 9.91
N GLY A 13 14.00 -2.39 8.72
CA GLY A 13 14.07 -3.81 8.39
C GLY A 13 15.43 -4.29 7.87
N GLY A 14 16.22 -3.43 7.24
CA GLY A 14 17.51 -3.77 6.65
C GLY A 14 17.54 -3.67 5.12
N SER A 15 18.75 -3.75 4.54
CA SER A 15 18.96 -3.61 3.09
C SER A 15 18.42 -4.80 2.31
N GLU A 16 18.26 -5.97 2.96
CA GLU A 16 17.75 -7.18 2.35
C GLU A 16 16.38 -6.99 1.69
N ILE A 17 15.52 -6.12 2.26
CA ILE A 17 14.20 -5.79 1.70
C ILE A 17 14.36 -5.16 0.31
N GLU A 18 15.30 -4.23 0.14
CA GLU A 18 15.52 -3.57 -1.15
C GLU A 18 16.27 -4.50 -2.12
N GLU A 19 17.22 -5.28 -1.63
CA GLU A 19 17.96 -6.24 -2.45
C GLU A 19 17.03 -7.31 -3.05
N GLU A 20 16.10 -7.85 -2.25
CA GLU A 20 15.04 -8.74 -2.71
C GLU A 20 14.12 -8.06 -3.71
N ALA A 21 13.61 -6.86 -3.40
CA ALA A 21 12.69 -6.14 -4.28
C ALA A 21 13.31 -5.83 -5.65
N ARG A 22 14.61 -5.51 -5.70
CA ARG A 22 15.34 -5.25 -6.94
C ARG A 22 15.42 -6.45 -7.87
N ARG A 23 15.45 -7.68 -7.34
CA ARG A 23 15.42 -8.90 -8.16
C ARG A 23 14.10 -9.10 -8.90
N HIS A 24 13.05 -8.41 -8.46
CA HIS A 24 11.73 -8.44 -9.09
C HIS A 24 11.42 -7.16 -9.91
N ALA A 25 12.39 -6.25 -10.04
CA ALA A 25 12.19 -5.02 -10.80
C ALA A 25 12.38 -5.25 -12.32
N PRO A 26 11.65 -4.52 -13.18
CA PRO A 26 10.62 -3.54 -12.85
C PRO A 26 9.29 -4.20 -12.43
N CYS A 27 8.60 -3.56 -11.48
CA CYS A 27 7.21 -3.89 -11.14
C CYS A 27 6.32 -2.76 -11.69
N PRO A 28 5.39 -3.02 -12.61
CA PRO A 28 4.50 -1.98 -13.14
C PRO A 28 3.40 -1.62 -12.13
N VAL A 29 2.76 -0.46 -12.33
CA VAL A 29 1.57 -0.07 -11.56
C VAL A 29 0.43 -1.06 -11.81
N GLY A 30 -0.24 -1.50 -10.74
CA GLY A 30 -1.27 -2.55 -10.81
C GLY A 30 -0.74 -3.95 -10.57
N GLU A 31 0.57 -4.08 -10.36
CA GLU A 31 1.20 -5.31 -9.84
C GLU A 31 1.81 -5.06 -8.46
N ALA A 32 2.05 -6.15 -7.72
CA ALA A 32 2.70 -6.11 -6.43
C ALA A 32 3.54 -7.36 -6.20
N ILE A 33 4.75 -7.15 -5.69
CA ILE A 33 5.66 -8.22 -5.27
C ILE A 33 5.78 -8.23 -3.76
N ALA A 34 6.29 -9.31 -3.19
CA ALA A 34 6.51 -9.41 -1.76
C ALA A 34 7.93 -9.90 -1.49
N THR A 35 8.53 -9.34 -0.45
CA THR A 35 9.84 -9.72 0.09
C THR A 35 9.69 -10.18 1.53
N THR A 36 10.74 -10.77 2.08
CA THR A 36 10.89 -10.83 3.53
C THR A 36 10.87 -9.41 4.12
N ALA A 37 10.61 -9.30 5.42
CA ALA A 37 10.58 -8.01 6.11
C ALA A 37 11.88 -7.69 6.87
N GLY A 38 12.95 -8.47 6.63
CA GLY A 38 14.20 -8.37 7.37
C GLY A 38 13.96 -8.43 8.89
N ARG A 39 14.41 -7.39 9.60
CA ARG A 39 14.28 -7.22 11.06
C ARG A 39 12.94 -6.68 11.55
N LEU A 40 12.00 -6.36 10.66
CA LEU A 40 10.67 -5.89 11.08
C LEU A 40 9.91 -7.02 11.79
N LYS A 41 8.99 -6.65 12.68
CA LYS A 41 8.06 -7.63 13.30
C LYS A 41 7.05 -8.21 12.29
N ALA A 42 6.87 -7.56 11.15
CA ALA A 42 6.01 -8.03 10.07
C ALA A 42 6.62 -9.26 9.39
N LYS A 43 5.79 -10.11 8.77
CA LYS A 43 6.28 -11.28 8.03
C LYS A 43 6.80 -10.92 6.64
N TYR A 44 6.15 -9.97 5.99
CA TYR A 44 6.43 -9.57 4.62
C TYR A 44 6.39 -8.06 4.47
N VAL A 45 7.09 -7.56 3.46
CA VAL A 45 6.84 -6.24 2.88
C VAL A 45 6.29 -6.45 1.48
N ILE A 46 5.10 -5.89 1.21
CA ILE A 46 4.49 -5.89 -0.12
C ILE A 46 4.85 -4.58 -0.81
N HIS A 47 5.44 -4.68 -1.99
CA HIS A 47 5.88 -3.55 -2.80
C HIS A 47 4.90 -3.36 -3.95
N ALA A 48 4.12 -2.28 -3.90
CA ALA A 48 3.12 -1.93 -4.90
C ALA A 48 3.36 -0.49 -5.38
N PRO A 49 3.95 -0.29 -6.57
CA PRO A 49 4.26 1.04 -7.05
C PRO A 49 2.99 1.79 -7.48
N THR A 50 2.87 3.04 -7.04
CA THR A 50 1.87 3.98 -7.57
C THR A 50 2.38 4.77 -8.77
N MET A 51 3.69 4.80 -8.99
CA MET A 51 4.32 5.56 -10.08
C MET A 51 5.02 4.61 -11.06
N GLU A 52 5.02 4.96 -12.33
CA GLU A 52 5.73 4.22 -13.38
C GLU A 52 7.25 4.40 -13.31
N ARG A 53 7.71 5.55 -12.81
CA ARG A 53 9.12 5.88 -12.57
C ARG A 53 9.25 6.59 -11.23
N PRO A 54 10.41 6.48 -10.57
CA PRO A 54 10.65 7.14 -9.31
C PRO A 54 10.41 8.65 -9.38
N ALA A 55 9.81 9.20 -8.32
CA ALA A 55 9.64 10.64 -8.10
C ALA A 55 8.81 11.40 -9.14
N MET A 56 7.84 10.73 -9.79
CA MET A 56 6.87 11.38 -10.67
C MET A 56 5.51 11.55 -9.99
N ALA A 57 4.70 12.47 -10.50
CA ALA A 57 3.30 12.57 -10.12
C ALA A 57 2.54 11.25 -10.42
N THR A 58 1.51 10.98 -9.62
CA THR A 58 0.59 9.85 -9.81
C THR A 58 -0.85 10.33 -9.86
N SER A 59 -1.79 9.42 -10.10
CA SER A 59 -3.22 9.68 -10.09
C SER A 59 -3.95 8.81 -9.06
N PRO A 60 -5.18 9.19 -8.63
CA PRO A 60 -6.04 8.32 -7.82
C PRO A 60 -6.26 6.94 -8.44
N GLU A 61 -6.39 6.85 -9.77
CA GLU A 61 -6.53 5.57 -10.48
C GLU A 61 -5.32 4.64 -10.27
N LYS A 62 -4.10 5.19 -10.32
CA LYS A 62 -2.87 4.43 -10.06
C LYS A 62 -2.75 4.03 -8.59
N VAL A 63 -3.22 4.88 -7.67
CA VAL A 63 -3.31 4.56 -6.23
C VAL A 63 -4.27 3.40 -6.00
N TYR A 64 -5.45 3.43 -6.62
CA TYR A 64 -6.41 2.32 -6.60
C TYR A 64 -5.78 1.02 -7.10
N LYS A 65 -5.18 1.04 -8.30
CA LYS A 65 -4.53 -0.14 -8.91
C LYS A 65 -3.44 -0.74 -8.03
N ALA A 66 -2.57 0.09 -7.45
CA ALA A 66 -1.51 -0.36 -6.56
C ALA A 66 -2.07 -0.97 -5.27
N THR A 67 -3.10 -0.37 -4.69
CA THR A 67 -3.75 -0.84 -3.45
C THR A 67 -4.43 -2.19 -3.67
N LEU A 68 -5.19 -2.32 -4.76
CA LEU A 68 -5.84 -3.59 -5.14
C LEU A 68 -4.80 -4.69 -5.40
N ALA A 69 -3.69 -4.37 -6.07
CA ALA A 69 -2.59 -5.30 -6.30
C ALA A 69 -1.98 -5.80 -4.99
N ALA A 70 -1.77 -4.91 -4.02
CA ALA A 70 -1.26 -5.27 -2.71
C ALA A 70 -2.22 -6.17 -1.91
N LEU A 71 -3.52 -5.87 -1.92
CA LEU A 71 -4.55 -6.70 -1.28
C LEU A 71 -4.58 -8.11 -1.89
N ARG A 72 -4.60 -8.22 -3.22
CA ARG A 72 -4.52 -9.50 -3.92
C ARG A 72 -3.22 -10.25 -3.64
N ARG A 73 -2.10 -9.54 -3.46
CA ARG A 73 -0.82 -10.16 -3.07
C ARG A 73 -0.89 -10.69 -1.63
N ALA A 74 -1.56 -9.98 -0.72
CA ALA A 74 -1.78 -10.43 0.65
C ALA A 74 -2.58 -11.73 0.71
N GLU A 75 -3.62 -11.90 -0.12
CA GLU A 75 -4.36 -13.17 -0.21
C GLU A 75 -3.47 -14.32 -0.67
N LYS A 76 -2.65 -14.10 -1.69
CA LYS A 76 -1.70 -15.12 -2.20
C LYS A 76 -0.69 -15.56 -1.14
N LEU A 77 -0.39 -14.68 -0.18
CA LEU A 77 0.49 -14.96 0.97
C LEU A 77 -0.27 -15.54 2.17
N ALA A 78 -1.60 -15.64 2.09
CA ALA A 78 -2.49 -16.11 3.16
C ALA A 78 -2.27 -15.39 4.51
N VAL A 79 -1.99 -14.09 4.48
CA VAL A 79 -1.86 -13.29 5.70
C VAL A 79 -3.23 -12.88 6.24
N SER A 80 -3.32 -12.69 7.56
CA SER A 80 -4.55 -12.28 8.23
C SER A 80 -4.65 -10.77 8.48
N SER A 81 -3.56 -10.02 8.26
CA SER A 81 -3.53 -8.58 8.51
C SER A 81 -2.56 -7.87 7.56
N ILE A 82 -2.89 -6.63 7.19
CA ILE A 82 -2.06 -5.77 6.35
C ILE A 82 -2.17 -4.31 6.81
N ALA A 83 -1.06 -3.58 6.75
CA ALA A 83 -1.02 -2.14 7.03
C ALA A 83 -0.57 -1.36 5.79
N PHE A 84 -1.29 -0.29 5.47
CA PHE A 84 -1.02 0.59 4.35
C PHE A 84 -0.63 1.99 4.81
N PRO A 85 0.42 2.60 4.23
CA PRO A 85 0.66 4.03 4.39
C PRO A 85 -0.25 4.86 3.45
N ALA A 86 -0.11 6.18 3.47
CA ALA A 86 -0.71 7.08 2.48
C ALA A 86 -0.13 6.89 1.07
N MET A 87 -0.67 5.92 0.33
CA MET A 87 -0.21 5.60 -1.01
C MET A 87 -0.50 6.78 -1.97
N GLY A 88 0.52 7.26 -2.67
CA GLY A 88 0.40 8.33 -3.67
C GLY A 88 0.32 9.77 -3.15
N ALA A 89 0.04 9.97 -1.86
CA ALA A 89 -0.14 11.32 -1.28
C ALA A 89 1.18 12.06 -0.93
N GLY A 90 2.31 11.36 -0.93
CA GLY A 90 3.63 11.97 -0.73
C GLY A 90 4.17 12.58 -2.02
N VAL A 91 5.32 12.08 -2.48
CA VAL A 91 5.98 12.53 -3.73
C VAL A 91 5.05 12.47 -4.96
N GLY A 92 4.00 11.65 -4.92
CA GLY A 92 3.05 11.50 -6.01
C GLY A 92 2.05 12.64 -6.15
N GLY A 93 1.90 13.47 -5.12
CA GLY A 93 1.08 14.69 -5.15
C GLY A 93 -0.43 14.47 -5.22
N VAL A 94 -0.94 13.26 -4.99
CA VAL A 94 -2.40 13.04 -4.94
C VAL A 94 -2.97 13.63 -3.65
N PRO A 95 -4.05 14.44 -3.70
CA PRO A 95 -4.69 14.94 -2.50
C PRO A 95 -5.08 13.81 -1.54
N LEU A 96 -4.89 14.02 -0.23
CA LEU A 96 -5.12 12.99 0.79
C LEU A 96 -6.53 12.37 0.73
N THR A 97 -7.54 13.20 0.49
CA THR A 97 -8.94 12.75 0.35
C THR A 97 -9.12 11.83 -0.85
N GLU A 98 -8.57 12.18 -2.01
CA GLU A 98 -8.66 11.36 -3.22
C GLU A 98 -7.85 10.06 -3.09
N ALA A 99 -6.68 10.13 -2.44
CA ALA A 99 -5.88 8.93 -2.15
C ALA A 99 -6.64 7.98 -1.21
N ALA A 100 -7.26 8.52 -0.15
CA ALA A 100 -8.06 7.74 0.79
C ALA A 100 -9.27 7.09 0.10
N GLU A 101 -10.02 7.86 -0.69
CA GLU A 101 -11.15 7.35 -1.46
C GLU A 101 -10.73 6.22 -2.42
N ALA A 102 -9.63 6.41 -3.17
CA ALA A 102 -9.11 5.39 -4.07
C ALA A 102 -8.67 4.11 -3.35
N MET A 103 -8.00 4.23 -2.20
CA MET A 103 -7.54 3.09 -1.41
C MET A 103 -8.70 2.33 -0.77
N VAL A 104 -9.70 3.04 -0.25
CA VAL A 104 -10.91 2.47 0.35
C VAL A 104 -11.78 1.80 -0.71
N LYS A 105 -11.93 2.39 -1.90
CA LYS A 105 -12.60 1.76 -3.04
C LYS A 105 -11.93 0.44 -3.45
N ALA A 106 -10.59 0.40 -3.48
CA ALA A 106 -9.86 -0.83 -3.77
C ALA A 106 -10.09 -1.92 -2.72
N LEU A 107 -10.20 -1.54 -1.45
CA LEU A 107 -10.56 -2.47 -0.37
C LEU A 107 -11.99 -2.99 -0.55
N GLU A 108 -12.95 -2.13 -0.83
CA GLU A 108 -14.35 -2.52 -1.09
C GLU A 108 -14.45 -3.53 -2.23
N ASP A 109 -13.84 -3.23 -3.38
CA ASP A 109 -13.87 -4.12 -4.54
C ASP A 109 -13.21 -5.47 -4.24
N HIS A 110 -12.08 -5.46 -3.51
CA HIS A 110 -11.41 -6.68 -3.07
C HIS A 110 -12.31 -7.56 -2.19
N LEU A 111 -13.03 -6.94 -1.25
CA LEU A 111 -13.96 -7.64 -0.37
C LEU A 111 -15.19 -8.18 -1.11
N ALA A 112 -15.64 -7.48 -2.16
CA ALA A 112 -16.76 -7.91 -3.00
C ALA A 112 -16.40 -9.05 -3.96
N GLU A 113 -15.13 -9.17 -4.38
CA GLU A 113 -14.70 -10.19 -5.35
C GLU A 113 -14.77 -11.61 -4.79
N LYS A 114 -14.13 -11.87 -3.63
CA LYS A 114 -13.99 -13.22 -3.04
C LYS A 114 -13.82 -13.14 -1.52
N PRO A 115 -14.18 -14.21 -0.79
CA PRO A 115 -13.84 -14.33 0.63
C PRO A 115 -12.33 -14.16 0.86
N THR A 116 -11.99 -13.25 1.76
CA THR A 116 -10.61 -12.90 2.12
C THR A 116 -10.15 -13.62 3.39
N LYS A 117 -8.83 -13.88 3.51
CA LYS A 117 -8.20 -14.30 4.78
C LYS A 117 -7.86 -13.12 5.70
N LEU A 118 -7.88 -11.90 5.17
CA LEU A 118 -7.65 -10.69 5.93
C LEU A 118 -8.78 -10.50 6.95
N LYS A 119 -8.38 -10.35 8.21
CA LYS A 119 -9.24 -10.00 9.33
C LYS A 119 -9.07 -8.54 9.74
N GLU A 120 -7.94 -7.94 9.37
CA GLU A 120 -7.59 -6.58 9.75
C GLU A 120 -6.86 -5.87 8.60
N VAL A 121 -7.33 -4.66 8.28
CA VAL A 121 -6.66 -3.73 7.36
C VAL A 121 -6.45 -2.42 8.10
N VAL A 122 -5.19 -2.02 8.26
CA VAL A 122 -4.82 -0.79 8.97
C VAL A 122 -4.38 0.25 7.97
N PHE A 123 -5.01 1.42 7.98
CA PHE A 123 -4.50 2.60 7.28
C PHE A 123 -3.66 3.42 8.25
N ALA A 124 -2.33 3.35 8.10
CA ALA A 124 -1.35 3.94 8.99
C ALA A 124 -0.99 5.37 8.56
N GLY A 125 -1.56 6.33 9.27
CA GLY A 125 -1.30 7.76 9.09
C GLY A 125 -0.18 8.30 9.95
N LEU A 126 0.50 9.34 9.45
CA LEU A 126 1.45 10.13 10.24
C LEU A 126 0.87 11.48 10.67
N THR A 127 -0.28 11.88 10.13
CA THR A 127 -0.91 13.17 10.42
C THR A 127 -2.40 13.01 10.70
N GLU A 128 -2.97 13.99 11.40
CA GLU A 128 -4.39 14.01 11.74
C GLU A 128 -5.27 14.12 10.47
N GLU A 129 -4.84 14.90 9.48
CA GLU A 129 -5.55 15.06 8.20
C GLU A 129 -5.66 13.74 7.44
N PHE A 130 -4.62 12.91 7.50
CA PHE A 130 -4.67 11.56 6.97
C PHE A 130 -5.74 10.73 7.69
N LEU A 131 -5.72 10.73 9.03
CA LEU A 131 -6.67 9.95 9.81
C LEU A 131 -8.11 10.37 9.53
N GLN A 132 -8.36 11.68 9.39
CA GLN A 132 -9.66 12.23 9.05
C GLN A 132 -10.11 11.83 7.64
N ALA A 133 -9.22 11.89 6.64
CA ALA A 133 -9.52 11.48 5.27
C ALA A 133 -9.92 10.00 5.20
N PHE A 134 -9.15 9.11 5.84
CA PHE A 134 -9.45 7.68 5.86
C PHE A 134 -10.68 7.36 6.71
N THR A 135 -10.87 8.01 7.85
CA THR A 135 -12.08 7.83 8.68
C THR A 135 -13.33 8.20 7.88
N THR A 136 -13.29 9.30 7.13
CA THR A 136 -14.40 9.73 6.28
C THR A 136 -14.66 8.73 5.15
N ALA A 137 -13.60 8.28 4.47
CA ALA A 137 -13.72 7.33 3.37
C ALA A 137 -14.26 5.97 3.84
N VAL A 138 -13.73 5.41 4.94
CA VAL A 138 -14.16 4.12 5.50
C VAL A 138 -15.62 4.17 5.99
N ARG A 139 -16.05 5.28 6.61
CA ARG A 139 -17.46 5.41 7.06
C ARG A 139 -18.47 5.24 5.93
N ARG A 140 -18.11 5.62 4.69
CA ARG A 140 -18.96 5.44 3.51
C ARG A 140 -19.08 3.98 3.08
N LEU A 141 -18.16 3.09 3.46
CA LEU A 141 -18.28 1.65 3.21
C LEU A 141 -19.22 0.94 4.18
N THR A 142 -19.34 1.47 5.40
CA THR A 142 -20.06 0.81 6.50
C THR A 142 -21.45 1.38 6.75
N GLY A 143 -21.87 2.41 6.01
CA GLY A 143 -23.18 3.05 6.11
C GLY A 143 -24.03 2.72 4.90
#